data_AF-A0A1J3FPI8-F1
#
_entry.id   AF-A0A1J3FPI8-F1
#
_cell.length_a   1.000
_cell.length_b   1.000
_cell.length_c   1.000
_cell.angle_alpha   90.00
_cell.angle_beta   90.00
_cell.angle_gamma   90.00
#
_symmetry.space_group_name_H-M   'P 1'
#
loop_
_entity.id
_entity.type
_entity.pdbx_description
1 polymer ?
#
loop_
_entity_poly.entity_id
_entity_poly.type
_entity_poly.pdbx_seq_one_letter_code
_entity_poly.pdbx_strand_id
1 'polypeptide(L)'
;LHQLGSHPHRSMFELSKKYGSLMSLKFGSVSTVVASTSETAKDILKTFDIDCCSRPYLTYPSRITYNQNDLIFAPYNKYWREVRKMTFVELYTAKRVQSFRHVREEEV
;
A
#
# COMPACT_ATOMS: atom_id res chain seq x y z
N LEU A 1 7.65 8.52 17.55
CA LEU A 1 7.76 7.09 17.19
C LEU A 1 9.02 6.49 17.83
N HIS A 2 9.10 6.41 19.15
CA HIS A 2 10.35 6.05 19.83
C HIS A 2 10.80 4.59 19.61
N GLN A 3 9.87 3.70 19.23
CA GLN A 3 10.15 2.29 18.94
C GLN A 3 10.70 2.05 17.54
N LEU A 4 10.62 3.04 16.64
CA LEU A 4 11.12 2.95 15.28
C LEU A 4 12.40 3.78 15.17
N GLY A 5 13.52 3.12 14.82
CA GLY A 5 14.79 3.80 14.57
C GLY A 5 14.84 4.44 13.18
N SER A 6 16.05 4.77 12.73
CA SER A 6 16.31 5.28 11.37
C SER A 6 15.91 4.30 10.26
N HIS A 7 15.75 3.01 10.59
CA HIS A 7 15.32 1.97 9.66
C HIS A 7 14.03 1.30 10.17
N PRO A 8 12.85 1.92 9.97
CA PRO A 8 11.60 1.44 10.54
C PRO A 8 11.28 -0.02 10.21
N HIS A 9 11.56 -0.47 8.98
CA HIS A 9 11.32 -1.84 8.55
C HIS A 9 12.15 -2.86 9.34
N ARG A 10 13.40 -2.55 9.70
CA ARG A 10 14.24 -3.41 10.55
C ARG A 10 13.76 -3.43 11.99
N SER A 11 13.41 -2.26 12.53
CA SER A 11 12.82 -2.16 13.87
C SER A 11 11.53 -2.98 13.98
N MET A 12 10.65 -2.91 12.97
CA MET A 12 9.42 -3.73 12.94
C MET A 12 9.71 -5.23 12.85
N PHE A 13 10.72 -5.65 12.09
CA PHE A 13 11.14 -7.04 12.04
C PHE A 13 11.67 -7.55 13.40
N GLU A 14 12.48 -6.77 14.11
CA GLU A 14 12.93 -7.17 15.45
C GLU A 14 11.78 -7.19 16.47
N LEU A 15 10.82 -6.27 16.35
CA LEU A 15 9.61 -6.28 17.18
C LEU A 15 8.74 -7.51 16.91
N SER A 16 8.61 -7.97 15.65
CA SER A 16 7.81 -9.14 15.32
C SER A 16 8.37 -10.43 15.92
N LYS A 17 9.70 -10.55 16.06
CA LYS A 17 10.32 -11.67 16.78
C LYS A 17 9.90 -11.75 18.25
N LYS A 18 9.57 -10.61 18.87
CA LYS A 18 9.16 -10.52 20.28
C LYS A 18 7.65 -10.63 20.46
N TYR A 19 6.87 -9.99 19.58
CA TYR A 19 5.42 -9.84 19.72
C TYR A 19 4.60 -10.75 18.81
N GLY A 20 5.24 -11.44 17.87
CA GLY A 20 4.61 -12.36 16.93
C GLY A 20 4.38 -11.78 15.54
N SER A 21 3.79 -12.61 14.67
CA SER A 21 3.55 -12.32 13.25
C SER A 21 2.52 -11.21 13.01
N LEU A 22 1.60 -11.00 13.94
CA LEU A 22 0.60 -9.94 13.93
C LEU A 22 0.71 -9.15 15.24
N MET A 23 1.11 -7.88 15.17
CA MET A 23 1.38 -7.06 16.35
C MET A 23 0.66 -5.72 16.29
N SER A 24 0.27 -5.21 17.46
CA SER A 24 -0.35 -3.88 17.61
C SER A 24 0.68 -2.87 18.10
N LEU A 25 0.89 -1.80 17.33
CA LEU A 25 1.82 -0.72 17.62
C LEU A 25 1.09 0.63 17.63
N LYS A 26 1.69 1.63 18.28
CA LYS A 26 1.20 3.03 18.24
C LYS A 26 2.14 3.91 17.43
N PHE A 27 1.66 4.38 16.29
CA PHE A 27 2.35 5.36 15.46
C PHE A 27 1.94 6.78 15.85
N GLY A 28 2.60 7.29 16.89
CA GLY A 28 2.16 8.52 17.54
C GLY A 28 0.84 8.28 18.26
N SER A 29 -0.21 9.00 17.87
CA SER A 29 -1.58 8.81 18.37
C SER A 29 -2.39 7.75 17.61
N VAL A 30 -1.86 7.21 16.50
CA VAL A 30 -2.58 6.26 15.64
C VAL A 30 -2.26 4.83 16.07
N SER A 31 -3.27 4.06 16.44
CA SER A 31 -3.13 2.61 16.65
C SER A 31 -3.01 1.91 15.29
N THR A 32 -2.06 0.99 15.16
CA THR A 32 -1.76 0.31 13.90
C THR A 32 -1.49 -1.16 14.14
N VAL A 33 -2.13 -2.03 13.36
CA VAL A 33 -1.83 -3.46 13.32
C VAL A 33 -0.82 -3.72 12.20
N VAL A 34 0.24 -4.45 12.51
CA VAL A 34 1.33 -4.77 11.57
C VAL A 34 1.39 -6.27 11.36
N ALA A 35 1.18 -6.71 10.11
CA ALA A 35 1.47 -8.06 9.67
C ALA A 35 2.93 -8.17 9.22
N SER A 36 3.65 -9.14 9.79
CA SER A 36 5.10 -9.25 9.69
C SER A 36 5.59 -10.56 9.06
N THR A 37 4.68 -11.42 8.59
CA THR A 37 5.01 -12.66 7.87
C THR A 37 4.21 -12.75 6.57
N SER A 38 4.63 -13.64 5.66
CA SER A 38 3.93 -13.92 4.41
C SER A 38 2.49 -14.38 4.63
N GLU A 39 2.26 -15.19 5.66
CA GLU A 39 0.96 -15.79 5.96
C GLU A 39 -0.01 -14.70 6.43
N THR A 40 0.41 -13.91 7.42
CA THR A 40 -0.41 -12.79 7.95
C THR A 40 -0.64 -11.69 6.91
N ALA A 41 0.36 -11.40 6.06
CA ALA A 41 0.19 -10.48 4.96
C ALA A 41 -0.80 -10.99 3.91
N LYS A 42 -0.75 -12.29 3.59
CA LYS A 42 -1.72 -12.93 2.68
C LYS A 42 -3.13 -12.85 3.23
N ASP A 43 -3.31 -13.07 4.53
CA ASP A 43 -4.63 -12.95 5.15
C ASP A 43 -5.20 -11.53 4.99
N ILE A 44 -4.40 -10.49 5.28
CA ILE A 44 -4.85 -9.09 5.15
C ILE A 44 -5.06 -8.67 3.70
N LEU A 45 -4.16 -9.06 2.79
CA LEU A 45 -4.15 -8.54 1.41
C LEU A 45 -4.98 -9.38 0.43
N LYS A 46 -5.42 -10.58 0.82
CA LYS A 46 -6.15 -11.50 -0.05
C LYS A 46 -7.38 -12.11 0.62
N THR A 47 -7.25 -12.64 1.84
CA THR A 47 -8.37 -13.32 2.50
C THR A 47 -9.41 -12.32 3.00
N PHE A 48 -8.96 -11.21 3.58
CA PHE A 48 -9.77 -10.12 4.14
C PHE A 48 -9.52 -8.79 3.40
N ASP A 49 -9.27 -8.87 2.10
CA ASP A 49 -8.84 -7.72 1.30
C ASP A 49 -9.88 -6.60 1.27
N ILE A 50 -11.18 -6.93 1.12
CA ILE A 50 -12.27 -5.95 1.09
C ILE A 50 -12.30 -5.12 2.37
N ASP A 51 -12.08 -5.75 3.53
CA ASP A 51 -12.10 -5.07 4.83
C ASP A 51 -10.85 -4.22 5.07
N CYS A 52 -9.71 -4.61 4.49
CA CYS A 52 -8.41 -4.01 4.74
C CYS A 52 -7.87 -3.12 3.60
N CYS A 53 -8.57 -3.04 2.45
CA CYS A 53 -8.05 -2.37 1.25
C CYS A 53 -8.20 -0.85 1.28
N SER A 54 -9.09 -0.30 2.12
CA SER A 54 -9.34 1.14 2.16
C SER A 54 -8.14 1.91 2.72
N ARG A 55 -7.92 3.13 2.22
CA ARG A 55 -6.85 4.01 2.68
C ARG A 55 -7.36 4.98 3.75
N PRO A 56 -6.59 5.21 4.83
CA PRO A 56 -6.95 6.23 5.81
C PRO A 56 -6.80 7.63 5.22
N TYR A 57 -7.48 8.60 5.85
CA TYR A 57 -7.24 10.00 5.55
C TYR A 57 -5.81 10.39 5.95
N LEU A 58 -5.09 11.01 5.03
CA LEU A 58 -3.73 11.51 5.26
C LEU A 58 -3.65 12.96 4.77
N THR A 59 -3.24 13.88 5.64
CA THR A 59 -3.19 15.32 5.36
C THR A 59 -2.25 15.70 4.21
N TYR A 60 -1.14 14.98 4.05
CA TYR A 60 -0.20 15.28 2.97
C TYR A 60 -0.77 14.85 1.60
N PRO A 61 -1.18 13.56 1.39
CA PRO A 61 -1.88 13.15 0.18
C PRO A 61 -3.09 14.01 -0.17
N SER A 62 -3.95 14.37 0.81
CA SER A 62 -5.14 15.18 0.51
C SER A 62 -4.80 16.53 -0.16
N ARG A 63 -3.63 17.11 0.15
CA ARG A 63 -3.16 18.36 -0.48
C ARG A 63 -2.60 18.17 -1.88
N ILE A 64 -1.99 17.02 -2.18
CA ILE A 64 -1.29 16.80 -3.45
C ILE A 64 -2.05 15.92 -4.45
N THR A 65 -3.10 15.22 -4.01
CA THR A 65 -3.84 14.25 -4.84
C THR A 65 -5.34 14.55 -4.97
N TYR A 66 -5.70 15.80 -5.27
CA TYR A 66 -7.09 16.21 -5.49
C TYR A 66 -8.02 15.76 -4.35
N ASN A 67 -7.58 15.98 -3.09
CA ASN A 67 -8.28 15.50 -1.90
C ASN A 67 -8.43 13.96 -1.84
N GLN A 68 -7.34 13.22 -2.10
CA GLN A 68 -7.31 11.75 -2.12
C GLN A 68 -8.24 11.13 -3.19
N ASN A 69 -8.38 11.79 -4.35
CA ASN A 69 -9.11 11.25 -5.50
C ASN A 69 -8.15 10.73 -6.57
N ASP A 70 -7.17 9.92 -6.15
CA ASP A 70 -6.16 9.30 -6.99
C ASP A 70 -6.17 7.76 -6.86
N LEU A 71 -5.27 7.06 -7.56
CA LEU A 71 -5.22 5.60 -7.54
C LEU A 71 -4.52 5.00 -6.30
N ILE A 72 -3.70 5.78 -5.60
CA ILE A 72 -2.78 5.33 -4.55
C ILE A 72 -3.35 5.60 -3.16
N PHE A 73 -3.91 6.79 -2.92
CA PHE A 73 -4.35 7.24 -1.59
C PHE A 73 -5.86 7.33 -1.42
N ALA A 74 -6.66 7.11 -2.46
CA ALA A 74 -8.11 7.14 -2.33
C ALA A 74 -8.65 6.01 -1.43
N PRO A 75 -9.70 6.29 -0.63
CA PRO A 75 -10.43 5.25 0.08
C PRO A 75 -11.11 4.31 -0.92
N TYR A 76 -11.32 3.06 -0.49
CA TYR A 76 -12.00 2.08 -1.33
C TYR A 76 -13.47 2.46 -1.53
N ASN A 77 -13.85 2.78 -2.77
CA ASN A 77 -15.20 3.14 -3.15
C ASN A 77 -15.48 2.75 -4.62
N LYS A 78 -16.72 2.94 -5.07
CA LYS A 78 -17.13 2.59 -6.45
C LYS A 78 -16.30 3.33 -7.50
N TYR A 79 -16.07 4.63 -7.32
CA TYR A 79 -15.30 5.45 -8.25
C TYR A 79 -13.87 4.91 -8.43
N TRP A 80 -13.17 4.68 -7.31
CA TRP A 80 -11.81 4.15 -7.33
C TRP A 80 -11.72 2.80 -8.03
N ARG A 81 -12.70 1.90 -7.83
CA ARG A 81 -12.72 0.60 -8.52
C ARG A 81 -12.78 0.73 -10.04
N GLU A 82 -13.64 1.62 -10.54
CA GLU A 82 -13.78 1.83 -11.98
C GLU A 82 -12.53 2.47 -12.58
N VAL A 83 -11.98 3.51 -11.93
CA VAL A 83 -10.74 4.15 -12.40
C VAL A 83 -9.57 3.17 -12.38
N ARG A 84 -9.41 2.40 -11.29
CA ARG A 84 -8.36 1.36 -11.21
C ARG A 84 -8.52 0.34 -12.32
N LYS A 85 -9.74 -0.15 -12.59
CA LYS A 85 -10.00 -1.12 -13.66
C LYS A 85 -9.60 -0.55 -15.02
N MET A 86 -10.05 0.66 -15.36
CA MET A 86 -9.70 1.33 -16.62
C MET A 86 -8.19 1.49 -16.76
N THR A 87 -7.52 2.00 -15.73
CA THR A 87 -6.06 2.17 -15.73
C THR A 87 -5.31 0.86 -15.95
N PHE A 88 -5.71 -0.23 -15.29
CA PHE A 88 -5.04 -1.52 -15.46
C PHE A 88 -5.23 -2.11 -16.85
N VAL A 89 -6.46 -2.05 -17.40
CA VAL A 89 -6.78 -2.59 -18.72
C VAL A 89 -6.08 -1.82 -19.84
N GLU A 90 -5.98 -0.50 -19.72
CA GLU A 90 -5.43 0.34 -20.78
C GLU A 90 -3.92 0.55 -20.69
N LEU A 91 -3.37 0.66 -19.48
CA LEU A 91 -1.99 1.10 -19.28
C LEU A 91 -1.04 -0.01 -18.80
N TYR A 92 -1.52 -0.94 -17.97
CA TYR A 92 -0.65 -1.90 -17.27
C TYR A 92 -0.79 -3.36 -17.76
N THR A 93 -1.34 -3.58 -18.94
CA THR A 93 -1.35 -4.92 -19.55
C THR A 93 0.03 -5.31 -20.07
N ALA A 94 0.33 -6.60 -20.10
CA ALA A 94 1.59 -7.12 -20.63
C ALA A 94 1.86 -6.65 -22.07
N LYS A 95 0.81 -6.60 -22.91
CA LYS A 95 0.88 -6.07 -24.28
C LYS A 95 1.29 -4.60 -24.29
N ARG A 96 0.71 -3.77 -23.41
CA ARG A 96 1.05 -2.35 -23.35
C ARG A 96 2.48 -2.16 -22.86
N VAL A 97 2.89 -2.87 -21.80
CA VAL A 97 4.27 -2.86 -21.29
C VAL A 97 5.28 -3.26 -22.37
N GLN A 98 4.99 -4.29 -23.17
CA GLN A 98 5.85 -4.71 -24.29
C GLN A 98 5.90 -3.66 -25.41
N SER A 99 4.79 -3.01 -25.73
CA SER A 99 4.77 -1.97 -26.78
C SER A 99 5.68 -0.77 -26.49
N PHE A 100 5.91 -0.46 -25.21
CA PHE A 100 6.84 0.59 -24.76
C PHE A 100 8.27 0.08 -24.53
N ARG A 101 8.61 -1.14 -24.97
CA ARG A 101 9.96 -1.69 -24.76
C ARG A 101 11.04 -0.82 -25.39
N HIS A 102 10.86 -0.43 -26.65
CA HIS A 102 11.84 0.36 -27.38
C HIS A 102 12.18 1.68 -26.66
N VAL A 103 11.16 2.42 -26.22
CA VAL A 103 11.34 3.66 -25.44
C VAL A 103 12.18 3.42 -24.17
N ARG A 104 11.95 2.30 -23.46
CA ARG A 104 12.76 1.99 -22.27
C ARG A 104 14.19 1.60 -22.58
N GLU A 105 14.44 1.02 -23.76
CA GLU A 105 15.79 0.65 -24.20
C GLU A 105 16.58 1.89 -24.67
N GLU A 106 15.92 2.98 -25.06
CA GLU A 106 16.57 4.24 -25.44
C GLU A 106 16.98 5.12 -24.24
N GLU A 107 16.29 5.00 -23.11
CA GLU A 107 16.52 5.82 -21.90
C GLU A 107 17.63 5.29 -20.96
N VAL A 108 18.23 4.14 -21.28
CA VAL A 108 19.29 3.46 -20.49
C VAL A 108 20.63 3.59 -21.19
#